data_AF-A0A928QTC9-F1
#
_entry.id   AF-A0A928QTC9-F1
#
_cell.length_a   1.000
_cell.length_b   1.000
_cell.length_c   1.000
_cell.angle_alpha   90.00
_cell.angle_beta   90.00
_cell.angle_gamma   90.00
#
_symmetry.space_group_name_H-M   'P 1'
#
loop_
_entity.id
_entity.type
_entity.pdbx_description
1 polymer ?
#
loop_
_entity_poly.entity_id
_entity_poly.type
_entity_poly.pdbx_seq_one_letter_code
_entity_poly.pdbx_strand_id
1 'polypeptide(L)' 'MGKHPNLNELEYLFEKGVDFHLTAREYEKKTGIPLPKDKNYIKNGSALARRVAEHGFEIIEIQEKPVIERTVYFKKK' A
#
# COMPACT_ATOMS: atom_id res chain seq x y z
N MET A 1 -22.15 -2.19 1.65
CA MET A 1 -21.39 -0.98 1.27
C MET A 1 -19.93 -1.24 1.56
N GLY A 2 -19.08 -1.29 0.53
CA GLY A 2 -17.67 -1.62 0.69
C GLY A 2 -16.93 -0.51 1.43
N LYS A 3 -16.00 -0.86 2.32
CA LYS A 3 -15.11 0.13 2.94
C LYS A 3 -14.21 0.71 1.84
N HIS A 4 -14.21 2.02 1.67
CA HIS A 4 -13.33 2.70 0.71
C HIS A 4 -12.03 3.12 1.41
N PRO A 5 -10.86 2.88 0.80
CA PRO A 5 -9.59 3.26 1.40
C PRO A 5 -9.48 4.79 1.45
N ASN A 6 -9.02 5.32 2.58
CA ASN A 6 -8.74 6.75 2.67
C ASN A 6 -7.36 7.03 2.05
N LEU A 7 -7.33 7.58 0.84
CA LEU A 7 -6.09 7.82 0.10
C LEU A 7 -5.49 9.22 0.36
N ASN A 8 -6.10 10.04 1.21
CA ASN A 8 -5.62 11.40 1.50
C ASN A 8 -4.24 11.37 2.16
N GLU A 9 -3.98 10.36 3.00
CA GLU A 9 -2.66 10.11 3.63
C GLU A 9 -1.55 9.73 2.64
N LEU A 10 -1.88 9.54 1.35
CA LEU A 10 -0.93 9.29 0.27
C LEU A 10 -0.67 10.54 -0.59
N GLU A 11 -1.46 11.62 -0.44
CA GLU A 11 -1.33 12.83 -1.27
C GLU A 11 0.05 13.44 -1.19
N TYR A 12 0.63 13.53 0.02
CA TYR A 12 1.97 14.04 0.21
C TYR A 12 3.05 13.24 -0.55
N LEU A 13 2.81 11.94 -0.83
CA LEU A 13 3.74 11.12 -1.62
C LEU A 13 3.64 11.45 -3.10
N PHE A 14 2.41 11.68 -3.59
CA PHE A 14 2.17 12.10 -4.96
C PHE A 14 2.71 13.51 -5.23
N GLU A 15 2.52 14.45 -4.29
CA GLU A 15 3.00 15.82 -4.41
C GLU A 15 4.52 15.95 -4.46
N LYS A 16 5.25 15.02 -3.84
CA LYS A 16 6.72 15.01 -3.91
C LYS A 16 7.26 14.76 -5.32
N GLY A 17 6.47 14.17 -6.22
CA GLY A 17 6.86 13.97 -7.62
C GLY A 17 8.03 13.01 -7.83
N VAL A 18 8.35 12.16 -6.84
CA VAL A 18 9.43 11.17 -6.92
C VAL A 18 8.87 9.76 -6.88
N ASP A 19 9.60 8.81 -7.47
CA ASP A 19 9.26 7.40 -7.39
C ASP A 19 9.24 6.94 -5.93
N PHE A 20 8.17 6.23 -5.55
CA PHE A 20 8.02 5.68 -4.21
C PHE A 20 7.45 4.27 -4.27
N HIS A 21 7.70 3.50 -3.21
CA HIS A 21 7.12 2.18 -3.01
C HIS A 21 6.33 2.16 -1.70
N LEU A 22 5.29 1.33 -1.64
CA LEU A 22 4.51 1.10 -0.43
C LEU A 22 4.42 -0.40 -0.16
N THR A 23 4.76 -0.81 1.06
CA THR A 23 4.45 -2.16 1.53
C THR A 23 2.96 -2.28 1.83
N ALA A 24 2.41 -3.50 1.80
CA ALA A 24 1.01 -3.75 2.17
C ALA A 24 0.69 -3.24 3.59
N ARG A 25 1.65 -3.34 4.53
CA ARG A 25 1.53 -2.81 5.90
C ARG A 25 1.46 -1.28 5.94
N GLU A 26 2.28 -0.59 5.16
CA GLU A 26 2.25 0.87 5.09
C GLU A 26 0.95 1.37 4.43
N TYR A 27 0.51 0.69 3.36
CA TYR A 27 -0.76 0.98 2.72
C TYR A 27 -1.92 0.83 3.71
N GLU A 28 -1.98 -0.27 4.46
CA GLU A 28 -3.04 -0.49 5.45
C GLU A 28 -2.99 0.53 6.59
N LYS A 29 -1.80 0.84 7.09
CA LYS A 29 -1.60 1.84 8.16
C LYS A 29 -2.10 3.22 7.75
N LYS A 30 -1.93 3.60 6.48
CA LYS A 30 -2.32 4.92 5.96
C LYS A 30 -3.79 4.98 5.52
N THR A 31 -4.26 3.93 4.86
CA THR A 31 -5.60 3.93 4.25
C THR A 31 -6.68 3.32 5.13
N GLY A 32 -6.29 2.64 6.21
CA GLY A 32 -7.18 1.93 7.13
C GLY A 32 -7.73 0.62 6.57
N ILE A 33 -7.30 0.20 5.37
CA ILE A 33 -7.79 -0.99 4.68
C ILE A 33 -6.60 -1.80 4.13
N PRO A 34 -6.60 -3.13 4.27
CA PRO A 34 -5.56 -3.96 3.69
C PRO A 34 -5.49 -3.80 2.16
N LEU A 35 -4.27 -3.88 1.62
CA LEU A 35 -4.06 -3.90 0.18
C LEU A 35 -4.77 -5.14 -0.42
N PRO A 36 -5.49 -5.01 -1.54
CA PRO A 36 -6.12 -6.16 -2.19
C PRO A 36 -5.09 -7.24 -2.55
N LYS A 37 -5.51 -8.51 -2.55
CA LYS A 37 -4.62 -9.64 -2.90
C LYS A 37 -4.39 -9.79 -4.40
N ASP A 38 -5.37 -9.37 -5.21
CA ASP A 38 -5.33 -9.57 -6.65
C ASP A 38 -4.49 -8.48 -7.32
N LYS A 39 -3.37 -8.88 -7.95
CA LYS A 39 -2.43 -7.97 -8.61
C LYS A 39 -3.07 -7.19 -9.76
N ASN A 40 -3.93 -7.84 -10.53
CA ASN A 40 -4.60 -7.22 -11.68
C ASN A 40 -5.60 -6.16 -11.19
N TYR A 41 -6.33 -6.46 -10.12
CA TYR A 41 -7.21 -5.52 -9.46
C TYR A 41 -6.43 -4.34 -8.87
N ILE A 42 -5.30 -4.58 -8.20
CA ILE A 42 -4.43 -3.50 -7.69
C ILE A 42 -4.00 -2.57 -8.82
N LYS A 43 -3.56 -3.12 -9.96
CA LYS A 43 -3.03 -2.34 -11.08
C LYS A 43 -4.09 -1.58 -11.86
N ASN A 44 -5.26 -2.18 -12.09
CA ASN A 44 -6.22 -1.68 -13.08
C ASN A 44 -7.58 -1.27 -12.48
N GLY A 45 -8.00 -1.86 -11.36
CA GLY A 45 -9.38 -1.75 -10.85
C GLY A 45 -9.50 -1.11 -9.47
N SER A 46 -8.40 -0.89 -8.77
CA SER A 46 -8.40 -0.42 -7.39
C SER A 46 -8.56 1.11 -7.32
N ALA A 47 -9.07 1.59 -6.19
CA ALA A 47 -9.09 3.03 -5.89
C ALA A 47 -7.66 3.62 -5.92
N LEU A 48 -6.65 2.83 -5.52
CA LEU A 48 -5.25 3.22 -5.60
C LEU A 48 -4.80 3.42 -7.06
N ALA A 49 -5.13 2.50 -7.97
CA ALA A 49 -4.81 2.61 -9.40
C ALA A 49 -5.38 3.88 -10.03
N ARG A 50 -6.64 4.19 -9.71
CA ARG A 50 -7.27 5.42 -10.19
C ARG A 50 -6.57 6.66 -9.64
N ARG A 51 -6.26 6.66 -8.33
CA ARG A 51 -5.63 7.81 -7.67
C ARG A 51 -4.21 8.05 -8.18
N VAL A 52 -3.39 7.02 -8.33
CA VAL A 52 -2.02 7.19 -8.87
C VAL A 52 -2.06 7.78 -10.28
N ALA A 53 -3.00 7.34 -11.12
CA ALA A 53 -3.16 7.84 -12.49
C ALA A 53 -3.61 9.31 -12.52
N GLU A 54 -4.52 9.73 -11.63
CA GLU A 54 -4.92 11.13 -11.46
C GLU A 54 -3.73 12.05 -11.12
N HIS A 55 -2.71 11.51 -10.45
CA HIS A 55 -1.48 12.22 -10.09
C HIS A 55 -0.31 11.99 -11.07
N GLY A 56 -0.53 11.30 -12.20
CA GLY A 56 0.50 11.07 -13.23
C GLY A 56 1.46 9.92 -12.94
N PHE A 57 1.15 9.04 -11.99
CA PHE A 57 1.94 7.86 -11.64
C PHE A 57 1.30 6.57 -12.18
N GLU A 58 2.12 5.55 -12.41
CA GLU A 58 1.68 4.19 -12.77
C GLU A 58 2.21 3.15 -11.77
N ILE A 59 1.39 2.15 -11.42
CA ILE A 59 1.87 0.96 -10.70
C ILE A 59 2.60 0.04 -11.69
N ILE A 60 3.93 0.14 -11.72
CA ILE A 60 4.77 -0.62 -12.64
C ILE A 60 5.01 -2.07 -12.21
N GLU A 61 5.06 -2.35 -10.90
CA GLU A 61 5.42 -3.67 -10.37
C GLU A 61 4.73 -3.95 -9.02
N ILE A 62 4.37 -5.22 -8.79
CA ILE A 62 3.84 -5.71 -7.51
C ILE A 62 4.68 -6.92 -7.08
N GLN A 63 5.54 -6.73 -6.08
CA GLN A 63 6.39 -7.79 -5.52
C GLN A 63 5.76 -8.38 -4.26
N GLU A 64 5.63 -9.72 -4.23
CA GLU A 64 5.23 -10.47 -3.04
C GLU A 64 6.49 -11.07 -2.40
N LYS A 65 6.92 -10.51 -1.27
CA LYS A 65 8.09 -11.00 -0.53
C LYS A 65 7.62 -11.72 0.73
N PRO A 66 8.10 -12.95 1.02
CA PRO A 66 7.85 -13.58 2.30
C PRO A 66 8.51 -12.74 3.41
N VAL A 67 7.73 -12.32 4.40
CA VAL A 67 8.22 -11.56 5.55
C VAL A 67 8.55 -12.55 6.66
N ILE A 68 9.81 -12.58 7.10
CA ILE A 68 10.23 -13.38 8.26
C ILE A 68 9.83 -12.63 9.53
N GLU A 69 8.88 -13.16 10.28
CA GLU A 69 8.49 -12.65 11.59
C GLU A 69 9.49 -13.13 12.67
N ARG A 70 9.98 -12.21 13.50
CA ARG A 70 10.90 -12.52 14.60
C ARG A 70 10.22 -12.22 15.94
N THR A 71 10.16 -13.24 16.80
CA THR A 71 9.61 -13.12 18.15
C THR A 71 10.75 -13.17 19.16
N VAL A 72 10.82 -12.17 20.05
CA VAL A 72 11.79 -12.13 21.15
C VAL A 72 11.12 -12.57 22.44
N TYR A 73 11.68 -13.57 23.10
CA TYR A 73 11.20 -14.06 24.40
C TYR A 73 12.14 -13.60 25.51
N PHE A 74 11.58 -12.93 26.51
CA PHE A 74 12.32 -12.47 27.68
C PHE A 74 12.06 -13.43 28.85
N LYS A 75 13.13 -13.87 29.51
CA LYS A 75 13.05 -14.66 30.76
C LYS A 75 13.73 -13.87 31.88
N LYS A 76 13.01 -13.66 32.99
CA LYS A 76 13.55 -13.03 34.21
C LYS A 76 14.60 -13.96 34.85
N LYS A 77 15.74 -13.39 35.27
CA LYS A 77 16.79 -14.09 36.01
C LYS A 77 16.46 -14.14 37.51
#